data_AF-A0A925NQI9-F1
#
_entry.id   AF-A0A925NQI9-F1
#
_cell.length_a   1.000
_cell.length_b   1.000
_cell.length_c   1.000
_cell.angle_alpha   90.00
_cell.angle_beta   90.00
_cell.angle_gamma   90.00
#
_symmetry.space_group_name_H-M   'P 1'
#
loop_
_entity.id
_entity.type
_entity.pdbx_description
1 polymer ?
#
loop_
_entity_poly.entity_id
_entity_poly.type
_entity_poly.pdbx_seq_one_letter_code
_entity_poly.pdbx_strand_id
1 'polypeptide(L)' 'MHERILVVDDEPDVVELIGFNLRSRGYEVISASNGLEAL' A
#
# COMPACT_ATOMS: atom_id res chain seq x y z
N MET A 1 13.01 11.54 6.78
CA MET A 1 11.54 11.42 6.71
C MET A 1 11.26 10.14 5.95
N HIS A 2 10.37 9.27 6.43
CA HIS A 2 9.92 8.13 5.63
C HIS A 2 8.66 8.57 4.91
N GLU A 3 8.66 8.59 3.58
CA GLU A 3 7.45 8.88 2.81
C GLU A 3 6.41 7.78 3.07
N ARG A 4 5.18 8.20 3.38
CA ARG A 4 4.04 7.30 3.58
C ARG A 4 3.28 7.15 2.27
N ILE A 5 3.04 5.90 1.86
CA ILE A 5 2.41 5.55 0.58
C ILE A 5 1.11 4.79 0.85
N LEU A 6 0.03 5.21 0.19
CA LEU A 6 -1.25 4.50 0.15
C LEU A 6 -1.34 3.68 -1.14
N VAL A 7 -1.54 2.38 -1.00
CA VAL A 7 -1.81 1.45 -2.11
C VAL A 7 -3.31 1.12 -2.09
N VAL A 8 -4.00 1.37 -3.20
CA VAL A 8 -5.43 1.09 -3.35
C VAL A 8 -5.62 0.19 -4.55
N ASP A 9 -6.07 -1.03 -4.29
CA ASP A 9 -6.35 -2.05 -5.30
C ASP A 9 -7.37 -3.05 -4.70
N ASP A 10 -8.28 -3.57 -5.51
CA ASP A 10 -9.29 -4.54 -5.10
C ASP A 10 -8.76 -5.99 -5.08
N GLU A 11 -7.57 -6.23 -5.62
CA GLU A 11 -6.89 -7.52 -5.60
C GLU A 11 -5.88 -7.61 -4.42
N PRO A 12 -6.12 -8.46 -3.40
CA PRO A 12 -5.25 -8.53 -2.21
C PRO A 12 -3.82 -8.96 -2.52
N ASP A 13 -3.63 -9.85 -3.50
CA ASP A 13 -2.31 -10.34 -3.92
C ASP A 13 -1.45 -9.20 -4.51
N VAL A 14 -2.08 -8.27 -5.23
CA VAL A 14 -1.42 -7.09 -5.82
C VAL A 14 -0.99 -6.13 -4.71
N VAL A 15 -1.87 -5.84 -3.76
CA VAL A 15 -1.57 -4.99 -2.60
C VAL A 15 -0.40 -5.56 -1.79
N GLU A 16 -0.39 -6.87 -1.54
CA GLU A 16 0.67 -7.53 -0.79
C GLU A 16 2.02 -7.43 -1.51
N LEU A 17 2.05 -7.73 -2.82
CA LEU A 17 3.25 -7.65 -3.64
C LEU A 17 3.83 -6.24 -3.68
N ILE A 18 3.00 -5.23 -3.95
CA ILE A 18 3.45 -3.83 -4.02
C ILE A 18 3.89 -3.36 -2.64
N GLY A 19 3.10 -3.64 -1.60
CA GLY A 19 3.43 -3.26 -0.24
C GLY A 19 4.72 -3.88 0.26
N PHE A 20 5.01 -5.15 -0.07
CA PHE A 20 6.27 -5.80 0.25
C PHE A 20 7.46 -5.08 -0.41
N ASN A 21 7.36 -4.76 -1.70
CA ASN A 21 8.41 -4.05 -2.44
C ASN A 21 8.66 -2.64 -1.92
N LEU A 22 7.62 -1.93 -1.48
CA LEU A 22 7.75 -0.58 -0.94
C LEU A 22 8.33 -0.61 0.49
N ARG A 23 7.86 -1.53 1.34
CA ARG A 23 8.41 -1.72 2.69
C ARG A 23 9.90 -2.12 2.66
N SER A 24 10.31 -2.98 1.71
CA SER A 24 11.72 -3.36 1.57
C SER A 24 12.63 -2.21 1.14
N ARG A 25 12.06 -1.17 0.52
CA ARG A 25 12.74 0.08 0.16
C ARG A 25 12.71 1.14 1.28
N GLY A 26 12.10 0.83 2.42
CA GLY A 26 12.04 1.71 3.59
C GLY A 26 10.82 2.63 3.65
N TYR A 27 9.82 2.45 2.78
CA TYR A 27 8.59 3.25 2.85
C TYR A 27 7.63 2.74 3.92
N GLU A 28 6.88 3.67 4.52
CA GLU A 28 5.70 3.33 5.32
C GLU A 28 4.53 3.08 4.38
N VAL A 29 3.94 1.90 4.41
CA VAL A 29 2.85 1.51 3.49
C VAL A 29 1.56 1.32 4.26
N ILE A 30 0.52 2.01 3.81
CA ILE A 30 -0.88 1.76 4.18
C ILE A 30 -1.63 1.25 2.95
N SER A 31 -2.64 0.42 3.16
CA SER A 31 -3.42 -0.19 2.08
C SER A 31 -4.91 0.00 2.30
N ALA A 32 -5.65 0.17 1.21
CA ALA A 32 -7.10 0.18 1.19
C ALA A 32 -7.60 -0.77 0.11
N SER A 33 -8.70 -1.48 0.38
CA SER A 33 -9.28 -2.43 -0.60
C SER A 33 -10.32 -1.79 -1.52
N ASN A 34 -10.63 -0.52 -1.30
CA ASN A 34 -11.61 0.24 -2.07
C ASN A 34 -11.44 1.76 -1.83
N GLY A 35 -12.07 2.57 -2.67
CA GLY A 35 -11.98 4.02 -2.59
C GLY A 35 -12.60 4.62 -1.31
N LEU A 36 -13.52 3.91 -0.64
CA LEU A 36 -14.11 4.39 0.62
C LEU A 36 -13.16 4.21 1.79
N GLU A 37 -12.40 3.12 1.82
CA GLU A 37 -11.32 2.87 2.78
C GLU A 37 -10.09 3.77 2.57
N ALA A 38 -9.98 4.39 1.39
CA ALA A 38 -8.85 5.23 0.99
C ALA A 38 -9.00 6.73 1.35
N LEU A 39 -10.19 7.16 1.78
CA LEU A 39 -10.51 8.56 2.13
C LEU A 39 -10.23 8.86 3.60
#